data_AF-A0A0F9BUU8-F1
#
_entry.id   AF-A0A0F9BUU8-F1
#
_cell.length_a   1.000
_cell.length_b   1.000
_cell.length_c   1.000
_cell.angle_alpha   90.00
_cell.angle_beta   90.00
_cell.angle_gamma   90.00
#
_symmetry.space_group_name_H-M   'P 1'
#
loop_
_entity.id
_entity.type
_entity.pdbx_description
1 polymer ?
#
loop_
_entity_poly.entity_id
_entity_poly.type
_entity_poly.pdbx_seq_one_letter_code
_entity_poly.pdbx_strand_id
1 'polypeptide(L)'
;FWDITATATNKKITFTNFEAALTHDNLIAGTIVGHDTTATGANLTSLTDDSMVDTLHRHSELSASDGAPNQSLILTAVGYVCIGALTAYPDIFGTHKFNVASTNNVGLQFSRWSDSTGGPILSLVKSRSNTIGTHAIVVAGDRLGSIAFGGSDGSNFDDTGQIFSEVETAGGGQITGTLSFQTRNTSGGRVVAMTITDDQEIGVGETVPDARLEISTGASEGKQAFTIDQNDADKAFIDFQGTSAANVANNITTWTAGNSIQGFTRQEINGTEYWMPYYDAPTS
;
A
#
# COMPACT_ATOMS: atom_id res chain seq x y z
N PHE A 1 18.59 -5.50 100.87
CA PHE A 1 18.76 -4.04 100.91
C PHE A 1 19.40 -3.56 99.61
N TRP A 2 18.56 -3.33 98.60
CA TRP A 2 18.57 -2.16 97.72
C TRP A 2 17.16 -2.10 97.15
N ASP A 3 16.43 -1.09 97.62
CA ASP A 3 15.03 -0.83 97.33
C ASP A 3 14.96 -0.08 95.99
N ILE A 4 14.30 -0.67 94.99
CA ILE A 4 13.96 -0.01 93.72
C ILE A 4 12.43 0.10 93.64
N THR A 5 11.85 0.81 94.62
CA THR A 5 10.48 1.31 94.55
C THR A 5 10.46 2.84 94.50
N ALA A 6 11.23 3.42 93.57
CA ALA A 6 11.12 4.81 93.16
C ALA A 6 11.41 4.95 91.65
N THR A 7 10.34 5.14 90.88
CA THR A 7 10.29 6.04 89.70
C THR A 7 11.48 6.01 88.72
N ALA A 8 11.56 4.98 87.87
CA ALA A 8 12.33 5.05 86.63
C ALA A 8 11.45 4.68 85.43
N THR A 9 11.02 5.72 84.70
CA THR A 9 10.13 5.70 83.54
C THR A 9 10.77 5.09 82.26
N ASN A 10 11.98 4.54 82.36
CA ASN A 10 12.70 3.93 81.23
C ASN A 10 12.88 2.43 81.47
N LYS A 11 11.83 1.66 81.17
CA LYS A 11 11.96 0.21 80.95
C LYS A 11 13.04 0.01 79.88
N LYS A 12 14.12 -0.70 80.22
CA LYS A 12 14.99 -1.34 79.24
C LYS A 12 14.11 -2.22 78.35
N ILE A 13 13.78 -1.74 77.15
CA ILE A 13 13.40 -2.63 76.06
C ILE A 13 14.70 -3.35 75.71
N THR A 14 14.90 -4.53 76.28
CA THR A 14 15.94 -5.45 75.83
C THR A 14 15.69 -5.73 74.35
N PHE A 15 16.68 -5.39 73.52
CA PHE A 15 16.68 -5.50 72.06
C PHE A 15 16.24 -6.86 71.48
N THR A 16 16.15 -7.89 72.31
CA THR A 16 15.64 -9.23 71.96
C THR A 16 14.25 -9.23 71.31
N ASN A 17 13.44 -8.19 71.56
CA ASN A 17 12.11 -8.08 70.96
C ASN A 17 12.07 -7.19 69.71
N PHE A 18 13.17 -6.55 69.29
CA PHE A 18 13.13 -5.63 68.15
C PHE A 18 13.00 -6.38 66.81
N GLU A 19 13.69 -7.51 66.65
CA GLU A 19 13.57 -8.36 65.45
C GLU A 19 12.23 -9.11 65.39
N ALA A 20 11.66 -9.50 66.54
CA ALA A 20 10.34 -10.12 66.61
C ALA A 20 9.18 -9.10 66.50
N ALA A 21 9.44 -7.83 66.80
CA ALA A 21 8.45 -6.74 66.68
C ALA A 21 8.48 -6.05 65.32
N LEU A 22 9.54 -6.20 64.53
CA LEU A 22 9.53 -5.85 63.10
C LEU A 22 8.86 -6.98 62.30
N THR A 23 7.54 -7.02 62.33
CA THR A 23 6.77 -7.69 61.28
C THR A 23 6.56 -6.71 60.13
N HIS A 24 6.29 -7.19 58.90
CA HIS A 24 5.90 -6.29 57.81
C HIS A 24 4.71 -5.40 58.23
N ASP A 25 3.78 -5.94 59.02
CA ASP A 25 2.61 -5.23 59.54
C ASP A 25 2.96 -4.06 60.49
N ASN A 26 4.01 -4.20 61.31
CA ASN A 26 4.42 -3.17 62.26
C ASN A 26 5.35 -2.12 61.63
N LEU A 27 5.97 -2.43 60.48
CA LEU A 27 6.73 -1.48 59.66
C LEU A 27 5.80 -0.55 58.85
N ILE A 28 4.57 -0.97 58.59
CA ILE A 28 3.53 -0.18 57.88
C ILE A 28 3.01 0.98 58.75
N ALA A 29 3.04 0.85 60.08
CA ALA A 29 2.63 1.92 61.01
C ALA A 29 3.77 2.87 61.41
N GLY A 30 5.02 2.53 61.08
CA GLY A 30 6.18 3.40 61.25
C GLY A 30 6.26 4.37 60.08
N THR A 31 6.12 5.66 60.33
CA THR A 31 6.41 6.69 59.33
C THR A 31 7.88 6.56 58.91
N ILE A 32 8.15 5.92 57.77
CA ILE A 32 9.44 6.09 57.09
C ILE A 32 9.50 7.57 56.74
N VAL A 33 10.37 8.30 57.44
CA VAL A 33 10.50 9.78 57.44
C VAL A 33 10.69 10.39 56.04
N GLY A 34 10.87 9.57 55.00
CA GLY A 34 10.96 10.05 53.62
C GLY A 34 10.57 9.03 52.55
N HIS A 35 9.45 8.30 52.72
CA HIS A 35 8.81 7.65 51.57
C HIS A 35 7.49 8.37 51.23
N ASP A 36 7.11 8.36 49.96
CA ASP A 36 5.88 8.97 49.47
C ASP A 36 4.66 8.32 50.15
N THR A 37 4.04 9.07 51.06
CA THR A 37 2.84 8.65 51.81
C THR A 37 1.54 9.06 51.12
N THR A 38 1.61 9.68 49.94
CA THR A 38 0.46 10.23 49.21
C THR A 38 -0.05 9.31 48.11
N ALA A 39 0.75 8.33 47.69
CA ALA A 39 0.29 7.24 46.83
C ALA A 39 -0.65 6.31 47.62
N THR A 40 -1.97 6.45 47.39
CA THR A 40 -2.97 5.52 47.94
C THR A 40 -2.94 4.19 47.20
N GLY A 41 -3.54 3.14 47.77
CA GLY A 41 -3.69 1.84 47.10
C GLY A 41 -4.29 1.97 45.69
N ALA A 42 -5.23 2.89 45.48
CA ALA A 42 -5.79 3.18 44.16
C ALA A 42 -4.76 3.77 43.17
N ASN A 43 -3.85 4.62 43.64
CA ASN A 43 -2.78 5.21 42.83
C ASN A 43 -1.69 4.18 42.48
N LEU A 44 -1.49 3.16 43.33
CA LEU A 44 -0.55 2.06 43.06
C LEU A 44 -1.20 0.93 42.25
N THR A 45 -2.50 0.71 42.41
CA THR A 45 -3.29 -0.21 41.56
C THR A 45 -3.31 0.29 40.13
N SER A 46 -3.45 1.60 39.88
CA SER A 46 -3.36 2.13 38.51
C SER A 46 -1.97 1.91 37.88
N LEU A 47 -0.91 1.79 38.68
CA LEU A 47 0.47 1.50 38.25
C LEU A 47 0.76 0.03 37.96
N THR A 48 -0.14 -0.87 38.35
CA THR A 48 0.08 -2.32 38.29
C THR A 48 -1.01 -3.10 37.55
N ASP A 49 -2.08 -2.43 37.10
CA ASP A 49 -3.22 -3.06 36.43
C ASP A 49 -3.16 -3.04 34.89
N ASP A 50 -2.02 -2.62 34.32
CA ASP A 50 -1.79 -2.43 32.88
C ASP A 50 -2.89 -1.61 32.17
N SER A 51 -3.70 -0.84 32.92
CA SER A 51 -4.81 -0.09 32.37
C SER A 51 -4.36 1.28 31.86
N MET A 52 -4.77 1.63 30.64
CA MET A 52 -4.46 2.92 29.99
C MET A 52 -5.28 4.10 30.56
N VAL A 53 -5.94 3.94 31.71
CA VAL A 53 -6.98 4.85 32.21
C VAL A 53 -6.39 6.01 33.03
N ASP A 54 -5.19 5.89 33.57
CA ASP A 54 -4.62 6.90 34.46
C ASP A 54 -3.65 7.87 33.75
N THR A 55 -3.70 9.13 34.19
CA THR A 55 -2.94 10.29 33.71
C THR A 55 -1.42 10.04 33.73
N LEU A 56 -0.94 9.15 34.63
CA LEU A 56 0.46 8.77 34.76
C LEU A 56 0.90 7.61 33.82
N HIS A 57 -0.04 6.80 33.30
CA HIS A 57 0.21 5.72 32.33
C HIS A 57 0.04 6.15 30.88
N ARG A 58 -0.24 7.43 30.64
CA ARG A 58 -0.25 8.03 29.29
C ARG A 58 1.07 7.91 28.53
N HIS A 59 2.12 7.40 29.18
CA HIS A 59 3.45 7.21 28.61
C HIS A 59 3.65 5.77 28.08
N SER A 60 2.74 4.83 28.39
CA SER A 60 3.06 3.40 28.29
C SER A 60 2.92 2.77 26.90
N GLU A 61 2.54 3.48 25.84
CA GLU A 61 2.87 2.98 24.50
C GLU A 61 2.73 4.08 23.43
N LEU A 62 3.87 4.57 22.92
CA LEU A 62 4.05 5.31 21.66
C LEU A 62 3.80 6.82 21.59
N SER A 63 3.44 7.50 22.69
CA SER A 63 3.51 8.97 22.76
C SER A 63 4.88 9.46 23.24
N ALA A 64 5.91 9.41 22.39
CA ALA A 64 7.16 10.14 22.67
C ALA A 64 6.89 11.65 22.51
N SER A 65 6.65 12.36 23.61
CA SER A 65 6.57 13.82 23.59
C SER A 65 7.98 14.40 23.45
N ASP A 66 8.20 15.23 22.44
CA ASP A 66 9.44 15.98 22.17
C ASP A 66 9.64 17.19 23.10
N GLY A 67 9.02 17.18 24.29
CA GLY A 67 9.04 18.29 25.23
C GLY A 67 7.92 19.33 25.00
N ALA A 68 7.06 19.15 23.99
CA ALA A 68 5.72 19.75 23.92
C ALA A 68 4.65 18.63 23.86
N PRO A 69 3.42 18.83 24.34
CA PRO A 69 2.44 17.74 24.51
C PRO A 69 1.79 17.22 23.20
N ASN A 70 2.50 17.25 22.07
CA ASN A 70 1.98 16.72 20.80
C ASN A 70 2.57 15.34 20.51
N GLN A 71 1.70 14.34 20.58
CA GLN A 71 2.07 12.94 20.34
C GLN A 71 2.37 12.75 18.86
N SER A 72 3.56 12.22 18.53
CA SER A 72 3.96 11.99 17.13
C SER A 72 3.33 10.74 16.51
N LEU A 73 2.98 9.75 17.34
CA LEU A 73 2.31 8.50 16.95
C LEU A 73 1.17 8.23 17.93
N ILE A 74 0.00 7.87 17.39
CA ILE A 74 -1.24 7.68 18.14
C ILE A 74 -1.91 6.38 17.71
N LEU A 75 -2.30 5.58 18.69
CA LEU A 75 -3.25 4.48 18.53
C LEU A 75 -4.59 4.90 19.13
N THR A 76 -5.64 4.97 18.31
CA THR A 76 -6.98 5.35 18.75
C THR A 76 -7.74 4.17 19.35
N ALA A 77 -8.76 4.43 20.17
CA ALA A 77 -9.60 3.39 20.80
C ALA A 77 -10.33 2.46 19.80
N VAL A 78 -10.45 2.88 18.52
CA VAL A 78 -11.05 2.11 17.43
C VAL A 78 -9.99 1.43 16.53
N GLY A 79 -8.72 1.47 16.92
CA GLY A 79 -7.62 0.76 16.28
C GLY A 79 -7.01 1.43 15.06
N TYR A 80 -7.11 2.76 14.93
CA TYR A 80 -6.34 3.52 13.93
C TYR A 80 -4.95 3.88 14.48
N VAL A 81 -3.94 3.72 13.65
CA VAL A 81 -2.57 4.19 13.85
C VAL A 81 -2.37 5.48 13.05
N CYS A 82 -2.06 6.58 13.73
CA CYS A 82 -1.86 7.90 13.13
C CYS A 82 -0.46 8.43 13.45
N ILE A 83 0.25 8.93 12.44
CA ILE A 83 1.53 9.62 12.57
C ILE A 83 1.36 11.07 12.10
N GLY A 84 1.73 12.03 12.95
CA GLY A 84 1.63 13.47 12.65
C GLY A 84 0.20 14.04 12.63
N ALA A 85 -0.78 13.30 13.16
CA ALA A 85 -2.16 13.72 13.30
C ALA A 85 -2.79 13.17 14.59
N LEU A 86 -3.68 13.95 15.21
CA LEU A 86 -4.39 13.56 16.45
C LEU A 86 -5.54 12.56 16.23
N THR A 87 -6.00 12.45 14.99
CA THR A 87 -7.09 11.56 14.57
C THR A 87 -6.78 11.03 13.16
N ALA A 88 -7.50 10.01 12.72
CA ALA A 88 -7.40 9.51 11.35
C ALA A 88 -8.24 10.40 10.43
N TYR A 89 -7.69 10.81 9.29
CA TYR A 89 -8.41 11.59 8.28
C TYR A 89 -8.90 10.66 7.15
N PRO A 90 -10.15 10.80 6.70
CA PRO A 90 -10.62 10.03 5.55
C PRO A 90 -10.04 10.55 4.24
N ASP A 91 -9.83 9.67 3.28
CA ASP A 91 -9.62 10.01 1.87
C ASP A 91 -10.83 9.57 1.01
N ILE A 92 -10.64 9.46 -0.30
CA ILE A 92 -11.63 8.99 -1.28
C ILE A 92 -12.19 7.57 -1.03
N PHE A 93 -11.56 6.76 -0.19
CA PHE A 93 -12.00 5.41 0.21
C PHE A 93 -12.41 5.34 1.69
N GLY A 94 -12.47 6.48 2.38
CA GLY A 94 -12.80 6.56 3.80
C GLY A 94 -11.56 6.53 4.70
N THR A 95 -11.74 6.08 5.93
CA THR A 95 -10.67 6.13 6.95
C THR A 95 -9.84 4.85 6.97
N HIS A 96 -8.53 5.00 6.82
CA HIS A 96 -7.60 3.87 6.79
C HIS A 96 -7.07 3.51 8.16
N LYS A 97 -6.68 2.24 8.36
CA LYS A 97 -6.09 1.76 9.63
C LYS A 97 -4.76 2.42 9.95
N PHE A 98 -3.99 2.83 8.94
CA PHE A 98 -2.72 3.52 9.11
C PHE A 98 -2.76 4.86 8.34
N ASN A 99 -2.45 5.95 9.03
CA ASN A 99 -2.46 7.31 8.48
C ASN A 99 -1.13 7.99 8.80
N VAL A 100 -0.52 8.62 7.79
CA VAL A 100 0.69 9.43 7.96
C VAL A 100 0.40 10.79 7.35
N ALA A 101 0.47 11.85 8.15
CA ALA A 101 0.16 13.20 7.73
C ALA A 101 1.23 14.18 8.23
N SER A 102 1.56 15.18 7.41
CA SER A 102 2.49 16.26 7.75
C SER A 102 2.23 17.43 6.81
N THR A 103 2.61 18.64 7.23
CA THR A 103 2.68 19.82 6.35
C THR A 103 3.98 19.86 5.51
N ASN A 104 4.87 18.88 5.71
CA ASN A 104 6.11 18.68 4.96
C ASN A 104 6.08 17.30 4.27
N ASN A 105 7.23 16.81 3.78
CA ASN A 105 7.33 15.52 3.09
C ASN A 105 6.65 14.38 3.87
N VAL A 106 5.78 13.64 3.18
CA VAL A 106 5.10 12.42 3.66
C VAL A 106 5.38 11.30 2.67
N GLY A 107 5.63 10.09 3.19
CA GLY A 107 5.79 8.91 2.36
C GLY A 107 5.96 7.64 3.18
N LEU A 108 5.90 6.50 2.50
CA LEU A 108 6.25 5.19 3.05
C LEU A 108 7.47 4.68 2.29
N GLN A 109 8.56 4.41 3.01
CA GLN A 109 9.78 3.85 2.43
C GLN A 109 9.89 2.36 2.77
N PHE A 110 10.03 1.54 1.73
CA PHE A 110 10.43 0.14 1.85
C PHE A 110 11.80 -0.01 1.20
N SER A 111 12.81 -0.49 1.94
CA SER A 111 14.17 -0.61 1.40
C SER A 111 14.85 -1.89 1.86
N ARG A 112 15.51 -2.57 0.91
CA ARG A 112 16.33 -3.76 1.15
C ARG A 112 17.73 -3.48 0.61
N TRP A 113 18.74 -3.59 1.47
CA TRP A 113 20.15 -3.42 1.12
C TRP A 113 20.82 -4.79 1.04
N SER A 114 20.89 -5.36 -0.16
CA SER A 114 21.40 -6.73 -0.34
C SER A 114 21.99 -6.94 -1.74
N ASP A 115 23.10 -7.66 -1.82
CA ASP A 115 23.69 -8.17 -3.07
C ASP A 115 23.04 -9.50 -3.50
N SER A 116 21.71 -9.47 -3.66
CA SER A 116 20.91 -10.62 -4.10
C SER A 116 19.67 -10.14 -4.87
N THR A 117 18.94 -11.05 -5.51
CA THR A 117 17.91 -10.69 -6.52
C THR A 117 16.57 -10.18 -5.98
N GLY A 118 16.25 -10.40 -4.70
CA GLY A 118 14.95 -9.99 -4.14
C GLY A 118 14.85 -8.49 -3.79
N GLY A 119 13.65 -7.91 -3.88
CA GLY A 119 13.34 -6.53 -3.49
C GLY A 119 12.26 -6.40 -2.40
N PRO A 120 12.00 -5.18 -1.89
CA PRO A 120 10.84 -4.91 -1.03
C PRO A 120 9.52 -5.09 -1.80
N ILE A 121 8.42 -5.36 -1.08
CA ILE A 121 7.11 -5.67 -1.66
C ILE A 121 6.03 -4.80 -1.01
N LEU A 122 5.15 -4.23 -1.83
CA LEU A 122 3.81 -3.79 -1.42
C LEU A 122 2.81 -4.88 -1.83
N SER A 123 2.18 -5.54 -0.86
CA SER A 123 1.25 -6.65 -1.13
C SER A 123 -0.18 -6.25 -0.75
N LEU A 124 -1.09 -6.35 -1.73
CA LEU A 124 -2.52 -6.14 -1.55
C LEU A 124 -3.21 -7.48 -1.76
N VAL A 125 -3.78 -8.04 -0.69
CA VAL A 125 -4.37 -9.39 -0.69
C VAL A 125 -5.80 -9.29 -0.22
N LYS A 126 -6.71 -9.92 -0.96
CA LYS A 126 -8.13 -10.00 -0.63
C LYS A 126 -8.56 -11.43 -0.41
N SER A 127 -9.38 -11.62 0.62
CA SER A 127 -10.24 -12.80 0.76
C SER A 127 -11.70 -12.36 0.72
N ARG A 128 -12.59 -13.27 0.28
CA ARG A 128 -14.04 -13.09 0.43
C ARG A 128 -14.56 -13.50 1.82
N SER A 129 -13.70 -14.00 2.71
CA SER A 129 -14.08 -14.31 4.09
C SER A 129 -14.23 -13.03 4.90
N ASN A 130 -15.25 -12.96 5.75
CA ASN A 130 -15.40 -11.89 6.76
C ASN A 130 -14.62 -12.19 8.05
N THR A 131 -13.99 -13.35 8.14
CA THR A 131 -13.20 -13.79 9.30
C THR A 131 -11.72 -13.67 8.96
N ILE A 132 -11.00 -12.82 9.69
CA ILE A 132 -9.55 -12.59 9.53
C ILE A 132 -8.79 -13.92 9.68
N GLY A 133 -7.83 -14.17 8.80
CA GLY A 133 -7.04 -15.41 8.77
C GLY A 133 -7.71 -16.59 8.07
N THR A 134 -8.96 -16.45 7.61
CA THR A 134 -9.65 -17.49 6.83
C THR A 134 -9.57 -17.18 5.33
N HIS A 135 -9.26 -18.19 4.52
CA HIS A 135 -9.13 -18.08 3.06
C HIS A 135 -10.42 -18.54 2.37
N ALA A 136 -11.21 -17.59 1.87
CA ALA A 136 -12.25 -17.84 0.88
C ALA A 136 -11.82 -17.35 -0.51
N ILE A 137 -12.18 -18.12 -1.53
CA ILE A 137 -11.87 -17.84 -2.94
C ILE A 137 -12.50 -16.50 -3.36
N VAL A 138 -11.74 -15.72 -4.14
CA VAL A 138 -12.25 -14.56 -4.89
C VAL A 138 -12.99 -15.02 -6.15
N VAL A 139 -13.76 -14.15 -6.79
CA VAL A 139 -14.50 -14.48 -8.03
C VAL A 139 -14.35 -13.37 -9.05
N ALA A 140 -14.76 -13.63 -10.30
CA ALA A 140 -14.81 -12.65 -11.37
C ALA A 140 -15.43 -11.32 -10.91
N GLY A 141 -14.76 -10.20 -11.20
CA GLY A 141 -15.15 -8.86 -10.78
C GLY A 141 -14.63 -8.42 -9.40
N ASP A 142 -14.01 -9.31 -8.62
CA ASP A 142 -13.40 -8.91 -7.34
C ASP A 142 -12.16 -8.03 -7.57
N ARG A 143 -12.17 -6.83 -7.00
CA ARG A 143 -10.98 -5.96 -6.89
C ARG A 143 -10.01 -6.52 -5.84
N LEU A 144 -8.81 -6.92 -6.26
CA LEU A 144 -7.80 -7.46 -5.34
C LEU A 144 -7.07 -6.38 -4.54
N GLY A 145 -6.85 -5.23 -5.16
CA GLY A 145 -6.18 -4.08 -4.57
C GLY A 145 -6.17 -2.88 -5.50
N SER A 146 -5.93 -1.70 -4.93
CA SER A 146 -5.91 -0.44 -5.65
C SER A 146 -4.80 0.48 -5.14
N ILE A 147 -4.23 1.27 -6.05
CA ILE A 147 -3.42 2.46 -5.78
C ILE A 147 -4.15 3.63 -6.43
N ALA A 148 -4.45 4.70 -5.68
CA ALA A 148 -5.24 5.81 -6.20
C ALA A 148 -4.58 7.16 -5.94
N PHE A 149 -4.96 8.13 -6.75
CA PHE A 149 -4.38 9.46 -6.76
C PHE A 149 -5.46 10.50 -6.52
N GLY A 150 -5.58 10.92 -5.25
CA GLY A 150 -6.56 11.90 -4.79
C GLY A 150 -6.01 13.32 -4.64
N GLY A 151 -6.87 14.31 -4.76
CA GLY A 151 -6.62 15.72 -4.45
C GLY A 151 -7.85 16.36 -3.79
N SER A 152 -7.67 17.42 -3.03
CA SER A 152 -8.81 18.15 -2.45
C SER A 152 -9.36 19.17 -3.45
N ASP A 153 -10.68 19.23 -3.58
CA ASP A 153 -11.39 20.27 -4.36
C ASP A 153 -11.75 21.51 -3.51
N GLY A 154 -11.26 21.56 -2.26
CA GLY A 154 -11.58 22.60 -1.27
C GLY A 154 -12.72 22.23 -0.33
N SER A 155 -13.44 21.14 -0.56
CA SER A 155 -14.48 20.61 0.35
C SER A 155 -14.28 19.12 0.64
N ASN A 156 -14.01 18.32 -0.37
CA ASN A 156 -13.79 16.88 -0.27
C ASN A 156 -12.45 16.50 -0.93
N PHE A 157 -12.04 15.26 -0.72
CA PHE A 157 -11.07 14.62 -1.60
C PHE A 157 -11.81 13.99 -2.78
N ASP A 158 -11.23 14.14 -3.96
CA ASP A 158 -11.65 13.49 -5.19
C ASP A 158 -10.42 12.94 -5.93
N ASP A 159 -10.60 12.07 -6.91
CA ASP A 159 -9.47 11.41 -7.58
C ASP A 159 -9.37 11.66 -9.07
N THR A 160 -8.12 11.68 -9.53
CA THR A 160 -7.77 11.87 -10.95
C THR A 160 -7.55 10.54 -11.65
N GLY A 161 -7.23 9.48 -10.92
CA GLY A 161 -7.00 8.15 -11.47
C GLY A 161 -6.72 7.07 -10.43
N GLN A 162 -6.70 5.82 -10.90
CA GLN A 162 -6.48 4.62 -10.10
C GLN A 162 -5.74 3.55 -10.91
N ILE A 163 -4.88 2.78 -10.25
CA ILE A 163 -4.30 1.53 -10.76
C ILE A 163 -4.85 0.40 -9.90
N PHE A 164 -5.29 -0.69 -10.53
CA PHE A 164 -5.80 -1.84 -9.80
C PHE A 164 -5.71 -3.14 -10.57
N SER A 165 -5.93 -4.25 -9.85
CA SER A 165 -6.20 -5.55 -10.45
C SER A 165 -7.60 -6.06 -10.14
N GLU A 166 -8.23 -6.69 -11.14
CA GLU A 166 -9.52 -7.37 -11.02
C GLU A 166 -9.39 -8.84 -11.32
N VAL A 167 -10.12 -9.68 -10.60
CA VAL A 167 -10.21 -11.10 -10.91
C VAL A 167 -11.05 -11.31 -12.16
N GLU A 168 -10.53 -12.10 -13.09
CA GLU A 168 -11.22 -12.56 -14.28
C GLU A 168 -11.77 -13.97 -14.05
N THR A 169 -10.89 -14.89 -13.66
CA THR A 169 -11.27 -16.25 -13.27
C THR A 169 -10.58 -16.66 -11.98
N ALA A 170 -11.24 -17.51 -11.18
CA ALA A 170 -10.67 -18.09 -9.98
C ALA A 170 -11.09 -19.55 -9.84
N GLY A 171 -10.12 -20.45 -9.65
CA GLY A 171 -10.36 -21.88 -9.57
C GLY A 171 -9.09 -22.68 -9.87
N GLY A 172 -9.09 -23.98 -9.53
CA GLY A 172 -7.99 -24.88 -9.90
C GLY A 172 -6.61 -24.53 -9.32
N GLY A 173 -6.54 -23.74 -8.25
CA GLY A 173 -5.27 -23.28 -7.66
C GLY A 173 -4.69 -22.03 -8.34
N GLN A 174 -5.44 -21.38 -9.21
CA GLN A 174 -5.04 -20.19 -9.95
C GLN A 174 -6.10 -19.09 -9.81
N ILE A 175 -5.64 -17.84 -9.87
CA ILE A 175 -6.48 -16.65 -9.98
C ILE A 175 -5.89 -15.88 -11.15
N THR A 176 -6.66 -15.73 -12.22
CA THR A 176 -6.31 -14.87 -13.35
C THR A 176 -7.05 -13.55 -13.23
N GLY A 177 -6.56 -12.52 -13.90
CA GLY A 177 -7.10 -11.19 -13.75
C GLY A 177 -6.41 -10.16 -14.60
N THR A 178 -7.04 -9.00 -14.67
CA THR A 178 -6.54 -7.85 -15.40
C THR A 178 -5.74 -6.93 -14.49
N LEU A 179 -4.84 -6.14 -15.09
CA LEU A 179 -4.24 -4.95 -14.49
C LEU A 179 -4.72 -3.74 -15.29
N SER A 180 -5.34 -2.78 -14.62
CA SER A 180 -5.98 -1.64 -15.29
C SER A 180 -5.47 -0.31 -14.76
N PHE A 181 -5.40 0.66 -15.66
CA PHE A 181 -5.12 2.07 -15.40
C PHE A 181 -6.37 2.87 -15.73
N GLN A 182 -6.97 3.47 -14.70
CA GLN A 182 -8.11 4.36 -14.83
C GLN A 182 -7.70 5.82 -14.75
N THR A 183 -8.32 6.63 -15.59
CA THR A 183 -8.26 8.08 -15.51
C THR A 183 -9.66 8.66 -15.45
N ARG A 184 -9.78 9.89 -14.98
CA ARG A 184 -11.03 10.64 -15.00
C ARG A 184 -10.97 11.75 -16.04
N ASN A 185 -12.08 11.95 -16.77
CA ASN A 185 -12.26 13.10 -17.66
C ASN A 185 -13.06 14.21 -16.96
N THR A 186 -13.29 15.33 -17.66
CA THR A 186 -13.94 16.53 -17.11
C THR A 186 -15.47 16.40 -16.95
N SER A 187 -16.09 15.31 -17.39
CA SER A 187 -17.55 15.20 -17.50
C SER A 187 -18.15 13.91 -16.90
N GLY A 188 -17.36 13.05 -16.26
CA GLY A 188 -17.84 11.77 -15.73
C GLY A 188 -16.97 11.13 -14.65
N GLY A 189 -17.34 9.90 -14.26
CA GLY A 189 -16.55 9.06 -13.36
C GLY A 189 -15.26 8.56 -14.03
N ARG A 190 -14.47 7.80 -13.27
CA ARG A 190 -13.27 7.15 -13.82
C ARG A 190 -13.63 6.15 -14.91
N VAL A 191 -12.82 6.12 -15.97
CA VAL A 191 -12.91 5.15 -17.07
C VAL A 191 -11.56 4.45 -17.20
N VAL A 192 -11.57 3.18 -17.60
CA VAL A 192 -10.34 2.43 -17.90
C VAL A 192 -9.72 2.98 -19.18
N ALA A 193 -8.53 3.55 -19.07
CA ALA A 193 -7.79 4.10 -20.20
C ALA A 193 -6.83 3.06 -20.81
N MET A 194 -6.30 2.16 -19.98
CA MET A 194 -5.45 1.05 -20.42
C MET A 194 -5.71 -0.20 -19.59
N THR A 195 -5.69 -1.36 -20.24
CA THR A 195 -5.85 -2.68 -19.63
C THR A 195 -4.74 -3.62 -20.09
N ILE A 196 -4.27 -4.47 -19.19
CA ILE A 196 -3.48 -5.66 -19.51
C ILE A 196 -4.29 -6.88 -19.06
N THR A 197 -4.62 -7.78 -19.99
CA THR A 197 -5.41 -9.00 -19.72
C THR A 197 -4.54 -10.15 -19.19
N ASP A 198 -5.15 -11.23 -18.71
CA ASP A 198 -4.41 -12.43 -18.31
C ASP A 198 -3.77 -13.19 -19.49
N ASP A 199 -4.26 -12.95 -20.71
CA ASP A 199 -3.62 -13.37 -21.95
C ASP A 199 -2.43 -12.48 -22.38
N GLN A 200 -2.08 -11.47 -21.58
CA GLN A 200 -1.00 -10.51 -21.81
C GLN A 200 -1.27 -9.59 -23.02
N GLU A 201 -2.53 -9.30 -23.30
CA GLU A 201 -2.94 -8.34 -24.32
C GLU A 201 -3.12 -6.96 -23.71
N ILE A 202 -2.69 -5.93 -24.44
CA ILE A 202 -2.73 -4.53 -23.99
C ILE A 202 -3.81 -3.78 -24.78
N GLY A 203 -4.84 -3.31 -24.10
CA GLY A 203 -5.84 -2.42 -24.67
C GLY A 203 -5.59 -0.96 -24.27
N VAL A 204 -5.65 -0.03 -25.22
CA VAL A 204 -5.67 1.42 -24.98
C VAL A 204 -6.98 1.98 -25.49
N GLY A 205 -7.80 2.53 -24.59
CA GLY A 205 -9.19 2.87 -24.90
C GLY A 205 -10.10 1.65 -25.13
N GLU A 206 -9.58 0.44 -24.91
CA GLU A 206 -10.28 -0.84 -25.04
C GLU A 206 -10.03 -1.69 -23.79
N THR A 207 -11.07 -2.39 -23.33
CA THR A 207 -11.02 -3.25 -22.13
C THR A 207 -10.97 -4.73 -22.45
N VAL A 208 -11.35 -5.11 -23.68
CA VAL A 208 -11.29 -6.49 -24.17
C VAL A 208 -10.56 -6.48 -25.52
N PRO A 209 -9.23 -6.32 -25.51
CA PRO A 209 -8.46 -6.26 -26.74
C PRO A 209 -8.58 -7.57 -27.54
N ASP A 210 -8.62 -7.48 -28.87
CA ASP A 210 -8.62 -8.63 -29.79
C ASP A 210 -7.24 -8.97 -30.39
N ALA A 211 -6.23 -8.17 -30.00
CA ALA A 211 -4.84 -8.30 -30.42
C ALA A 211 -3.89 -8.06 -29.24
N ARG A 212 -2.62 -8.48 -29.41
CA ARG A 212 -1.56 -8.25 -28.40
C ARG A 212 -1.45 -6.79 -27.96
N LEU A 213 -1.67 -5.86 -28.87
CA LEU A 213 -1.82 -4.44 -28.60
C LEU A 213 -2.97 -3.92 -29.47
N GLU A 214 -4.02 -3.41 -28.83
CA GLU A 214 -5.13 -2.76 -29.50
C GLU A 214 -5.25 -1.30 -29.03
N ILE A 215 -5.42 -0.37 -29.97
CA ILE A 215 -5.68 1.04 -29.69
C ILE A 215 -7.03 1.41 -30.29
N SER A 216 -8.03 1.58 -29.42
CA SER A 216 -9.37 2.01 -29.82
C SER A 216 -9.48 3.53 -29.70
N THR A 217 -9.78 4.20 -30.81
CA THR A 217 -9.94 5.66 -30.88
C THR A 217 -11.40 6.10 -30.87
N GLY A 218 -12.31 5.24 -30.43
CA GLY A 218 -13.76 5.47 -30.40
C GLY A 218 -14.16 6.70 -29.58
N ALA A 219 -14.13 7.88 -30.19
CA ALA A 219 -14.48 9.16 -29.60
C ALA A 219 -15.21 10.05 -30.63
N SER A 220 -15.88 11.11 -30.16
CA SER A 220 -16.56 12.06 -31.05
C SER A 220 -15.59 12.95 -31.84
N GLU A 221 -14.36 13.09 -31.35
CA GLU A 221 -13.27 13.84 -31.99
C GLU A 221 -12.34 12.84 -32.69
N GLY A 222 -12.07 13.04 -33.98
CA GLY A 222 -11.14 12.19 -34.72
C GLY A 222 -9.70 12.41 -34.26
N LYS A 223 -9.07 11.35 -33.75
CA LYS A 223 -7.64 11.33 -33.38
C LYS A 223 -6.95 10.17 -34.07
N GLN A 224 -5.70 10.37 -34.48
CA GLN A 224 -4.86 9.29 -34.97
C GLN A 224 -4.65 8.26 -33.86
N ALA A 225 -4.74 6.97 -34.19
CA ALA A 225 -4.47 5.89 -33.23
C ALA A 225 -2.98 5.80 -32.88
N PHE A 226 -2.10 6.07 -33.85
CA PHE A 226 -0.66 5.96 -33.68
C PHE A 226 0.09 6.99 -34.52
N THR A 227 1.16 7.56 -33.95
CA THR A 227 2.08 8.49 -34.61
C THR A 227 3.51 8.00 -34.36
N ILE A 228 4.34 7.96 -35.40
CA ILE A 228 5.76 7.62 -35.31
C ILE A 228 6.58 8.85 -35.68
N ASP A 229 7.42 9.33 -34.76
CA ASP A 229 8.26 10.51 -34.94
C ASP A 229 9.73 10.14 -34.65
N GLN A 230 10.58 10.23 -35.68
CA GLN A 230 12.03 9.98 -35.56
C GLN A 230 12.75 11.32 -35.60
N ASN A 231 13.13 11.80 -34.42
CA ASN A 231 13.79 13.10 -34.22
C ASN A 231 15.26 12.92 -33.78
N ASP A 232 15.94 11.91 -34.31
CA ASP A 232 17.32 11.54 -34.02
C ASP A 232 18.04 10.98 -35.26
N ALA A 233 19.05 10.12 -35.07
CA ALA A 233 19.81 9.55 -36.18
C ALA A 233 19.00 8.49 -36.96
N ASP A 234 19.05 8.59 -38.29
CA ASP A 234 18.24 7.78 -39.20
C ASP A 234 18.20 6.27 -38.91
N LYS A 235 16.98 5.73 -38.79
CA LYS A 235 16.64 4.30 -38.70
C LYS A 235 15.32 4.00 -39.42
N ALA A 236 14.93 2.72 -39.50
CA ALA A 236 13.60 2.36 -39.98
C ALA A 236 12.53 2.85 -38.99
N PHE A 237 11.44 3.47 -39.47
CA PHE A 237 10.31 3.89 -38.64
C PHE A 237 9.57 2.69 -38.03
N ILE A 238 9.47 1.59 -38.78
CA ILE A 238 8.88 0.33 -38.35
C ILE A 238 9.83 -0.80 -38.79
N ASP A 239 10.20 -1.68 -37.87
CA ASP A 239 10.97 -2.88 -38.15
C ASP A 239 10.05 -4.10 -38.23
N PHE A 240 9.83 -4.60 -39.45
CA PHE A 240 9.04 -5.82 -39.67
C PHE A 240 9.96 -7.03 -39.65
N GLN A 241 9.87 -7.85 -38.59
CA GLN A 241 10.69 -9.04 -38.42
C GLN A 241 9.84 -10.32 -38.43
N GLY A 242 10.33 -11.35 -39.11
CA GLY A 242 9.66 -12.64 -39.19
C GLY A 242 10.29 -13.59 -40.21
N THR A 243 9.86 -14.84 -40.23
CA THR A 243 10.28 -15.81 -41.24
C THR A 243 9.68 -15.43 -42.60
N SER A 244 10.49 -15.31 -43.65
CA SER A 244 10.01 -15.02 -44.99
C SER A 244 9.71 -16.28 -45.81
N ALA A 245 8.85 -16.16 -46.83
CA ALA A 245 8.57 -17.24 -47.79
C ALA A 245 8.42 -16.71 -49.23
N ALA A 246 8.72 -17.52 -50.24
CA ALA A 246 8.52 -17.18 -51.66
C ALA A 246 7.05 -17.33 -52.12
N ASN A 247 6.10 -17.29 -51.18
CA ASN A 247 4.66 -17.46 -51.37
C ASN A 247 3.91 -16.69 -50.26
N VAL A 248 2.58 -16.80 -50.22
CA VAL A 248 1.72 -16.10 -49.23
C VAL A 248 1.62 -16.80 -47.86
N ALA A 249 2.47 -17.78 -47.55
CA ALA A 249 2.34 -18.56 -46.32
C ALA A 249 2.76 -17.80 -45.04
N ASN A 250 3.62 -16.79 -45.17
CA ASN A 250 4.18 -16.04 -44.04
C ASN A 250 3.86 -14.53 -44.17
N ASN A 251 3.97 -13.79 -43.06
CA ASN A 251 3.65 -12.35 -42.97
C ASN A 251 4.63 -11.44 -43.75
N ILE A 252 5.78 -12.00 -44.13
CA ILE A 252 6.79 -11.37 -44.99
C ILE A 252 7.02 -12.33 -46.15
N THR A 253 6.93 -11.84 -47.39
CA THR A 253 7.11 -12.68 -48.58
C THR A 253 8.23 -12.13 -49.46
N THR A 254 9.00 -13.03 -50.07
CA THR A 254 9.96 -12.71 -51.14
C THR A 254 9.37 -12.96 -52.53
N TRP A 255 8.05 -13.19 -52.61
CA TRP A 255 7.36 -13.32 -53.88
C TRP A 255 7.43 -12.00 -54.62
N THR A 256 7.90 -12.02 -55.87
CA THR A 256 8.02 -10.83 -56.71
C THR A 256 7.05 -10.91 -57.89
N ALA A 257 6.51 -9.76 -58.29
CA ALA A 257 5.65 -9.64 -59.48
C ALA A 257 6.42 -9.20 -60.75
N GLY A 258 7.75 -9.20 -60.69
CA GLY A 258 8.64 -8.79 -61.80
C GLY A 258 9.10 -7.32 -61.73
N ASN A 259 10.43 -7.17 -61.75
CA ASN A 259 11.27 -6.01 -62.13
C ASN A 259 11.34 -4.74 -61.27
N SER A 260 10.96 -4.77 -59.98
CA SER A 260 11.51 -3.83 -58.97
C SER A 260 11.08 -4.12 -57.53
N ILE A 261 10.01 -4.91 -57.33
CA ILE A 261 9.50 -5.30 -56.02
C ILE A 261 10.35 -6.46 -55.46
N GLN A 262 10.84 -6.31 -54.22
CA GLN A 262 11.60 -7.33 -53.49
C GLN A 262 10.70 -8.28 -52.70
N GLY A 263 9.49 -7.85 -52.37
CA GLY A 263 8.54 -8.67 -51.64
C GLY A 263 7.37 -7.86 -51.10
N PHE A 264 6.65 -8.46 -50.17
CA PHE A 264 5.49 -7.84 -49.53
C PHE A 264 5.45 -8.09 -48.03
N THR A 265 4.93 -7.12 -47.28
CA THR A 265 4.46 -7.30 -45.90
C THR A 265 2.93 -7.39 -45.88
N ARG A 266 2.39 -8.22 -44.98
CA ARG A 266 0.93 -8.41 -44.85
C ARG A 266 0.30 -7.31 -43.99
N GLN A 267 -0.83 -6.79 -44.43
CA GLN A 267 -1.67 -5.85 -43.67
C GLN A 267 -3.13 -6.33 -43.69
N GLU A 268 -3.87 -6.11 -42.61
CA GLU A 268 -5.31 -6.38 -42.58
C GLU A 268 -6.08 -5.07 -42.61
N ILE A 269 -7.13 -5.00 -43.44
CA ILE A 269 -8.06 -3.88 -43.50
C ILE A 269 -9.48 -4.45 -43.46
N ASN A 270 -10.19 -4.18 -42.36
CA ASN A 270 -11.57 -4.65 -42.14
C ASN A 270 -11.73 -6.18 -42.34
N GLY A 271 -10.84 -6.98 -41.75
CA GLY A 271 -10.86 -8.45 -41.86
C GLY A 271 -10.44 -9.00 -43.23
N THR A 272 -9.99 -8.15 -44.15
CA THR A 272 -9.46 -8.57 -45.45
C THR A 272 -7.96 -8.35 -45.50
N GLU A 273 -7.21 -9.37 -45.89
CA GLU A 273 -5.75 -9.27 -46.05
C GLU A 273 -5.37 -8.55 -47.34
N TYR A 274 -4.42 -7.63 -47.21
CA TYR A 274 -3.74 -6.94 -48.30
C TYR A 274 -2.23 -7.08 -48.13
N TRP A 275 -1.49 -6.76 -49.19
CA TRP A 275 -0.04 -6.90 -49.24
C TRP A 275 0.59 -5.57 -49.63
N MET A 276 1.41 -5.02 -48.73
CA MET A 276 2.18 -3.80 -48.97
C MET A 276 3.53 -4.17 -49.62
N PRO A 277 3.81 -3.73 -50.85
CA PRO A 277 5.08 -4.04 -51.51
C PRO A 277 6.24 -3.27 -50.89
N TYR A 278 7.41 -3.90 -50.82
CA TYR A 278 8.68 -3.22 -50.53
C TYR A 278 9.67 -3.41 -51.68
N TYR A 279 10.51 -2.39 -51.88
CA TYR A 279 11.45 -2.26 -53.00
C TYR A 279 12.87 -2.29 -52.48
N ASP A 280 13.83 -2.42 -53.40
CA ASP A 280 15.24 -2.20 -53.09
C ASP A 280 15.48 -0.81 -52.50
N ALA A 281 16.49 -0.72 -51.64
CA ALA A 281 16.99 0.56 -51.17
C ALA A 281 17.40 1.43 -52.38
N PRO A 282 17.06 2.73 -52.40
CA PRO A 282 17.48 3.62 -53.47
C PRO A 282 19.01 3.63 -53.61
N THR A 283 19.52 3.38 -54.82
CA THR A 283 20.95 3.53 -55.12
C THR A 283 21.21 4.98 -55.55
N SER A 284 21.61 5.84 -54.61
CA SER A 284 22.17 7.15 -54.93
C SER A 284 23.67 7.06 -55.22
#